data_AF-A0A4Q0ZMA7-F1
#
_entry.id   AF-A0A4Q0ZMA7-F1
#
_cell.length_a   1.000
_cell.length_b   1.000
_cell.length_c   1.000
_cell.angle_alpha   90.00
_cell.angle_beta   90.00
_cell.angle_gamma   90.00
#
_symmetry.space_group_name_H-M   'P 1'
#
loop_
_entity.id
_entity.type
_entity.pdbx_description
1 polymer ?
#
loop_
_entity_poly.entity_id
_entity_poly.type
_entity_poly.pdbx_seq_one_letter_code
_entity_poly.pdbx_strand_id
1 'polypeptide(L)'
;MNKLICILLLFFNTSLFSYSQLYESDLYYLNKNEVLLYKILNWWSTVAHENSNEFCFSDIKVRSNKTVDLKYDKKTKILKISTKEKFADLISVFENKNTYLQSEYINKKYFKSLTNKKINNISTICLKNVSFNEYKRLNKIKNDIAFELEGKIVGLLSYSGKASFHSRGDFLRTCPKKIDQKFDIGFKILNIKTKEIFIKYFSKNN
;
A
#
# COMPACT_ATOMS: atom_id res chain seq x y z
N MET A 1 33.67 43.06 -20.06
CA MET A 1 32.26 42.67 -19.90
C MET A 1 32.00 41.15 -20.05
N ASN A 2 32.96 40.25 -19.78
CA ASN A 2 32.79 38.80 -19.99
C ASN A 2 32.97 37.92 -18.73
N LYS A 3 33.03 38.48 -17.52
CA LYS A 3 33.23 37.69 -16.28
C LYS A 3 31.98 37.53 -15.40
N LEU A 4 30.87 38.18 -15.76
CA LEU A 4 29.63 38.16 -14.97
C LEU A 4 28.58 37.11 -15.43
N ILE A 5 28.82 36.45 -16.57
CA ILE A 5 27.83 35.53 -17.16
C ILE A 5 27.99 34.09 -16.64
N CYS A 6 29.14 33.71 -16.08
CA CYS A 6 29.35 32.33 -15.59
C CYS A 6 28.72 32.04 -14.21
N ILE A 7 28.38 33.06 -13.41
CA ILE A 7 27.82 32.83 -12.07
C ILE A 7 26.31 32.55 -12.14
N LEU A 8 25.61 33.05 -13.17
CA LEU A 8 24.16 32.84 -13.33
C LEU A 8 23.79 31.43 -13.82
N LEU A 9 24.73 30.66 -14.39
CA LEU A 9 24.48 29.27 -14.81
C LEU A 9 24.66 28.24 -13.68
N LEU A 10 25.25 28.63 -12.55
CA LEU A 10 25.39 27.74 -11.37
C LEU A 10 24.13 27.71 -10.49
N PHE A 11 23.21 28.66 -10.66
CA PHE A 11 21.97 28.74 -9.85
C PHE A 11 20.75 28.08 -10.50
N PHE A 12 20.84 27.59 -11.75
CA PHE A 12 19.68 27.13 -12.51
C PHE A 12 19.50 25.61 -12.67
N ASN A 13 20.27 24.77 -11.97
CA ASN A 13 20.15 23.31 -12.13
C ASN A 13 20.12 22.49 -10.83
N THR A 14 19.63 23.07 -9.74
CA THR A 14 19.22 22.27 -8.57
C THR A 14 17.72 22.31 -8.38
N SER A 15 16.94 22.02 -9.44
CA SER A 15 15.73 21.25 -9.21
C SER A 15 16.19 19.86 -8.78
N LEU A 16 16.54 19.71 -7.50
CA LEU A 16 16.59 18.43 -6.83
C LEU A 16 15.16 17.89 -6.88
N PHE A 17 14.78 17.31 -8.02
CA PHE A 17 13.75 16.30 -8.07
C PHE A 17 14.29 15.19 -7.18
N SER A 18 13.91 15.24 -5.90
CA SER A 18 14.10 14.16 -4.95
C SER A 18 13.30 12.97 -5.49
N TYR A 19 13.91 12.20 -6.38
CA TYR A 19 13.38 10.92 -6.81
C TYR A 19 13.33 10.01 -5.58
N SER A 20 12.14 9.85 -5.01
CA SER A 20 11.84 8.87 -3.96
C SER A 20 12.13 7.42 -4.41
N GLN A 21 12.44 7.21 -5.69
CA GLN A 21 12.85 5.93 -6.28
C GLN A 21 14.11 5.32 -5.66
N LEU A 22 14.99 6.11 -5.01
CA LEU A 22 16.26 5.61 -4.45
C LEU A 22 16.13 4.96 -3.06
N TYR A 23 15.02 5.17 -2.33
CA TYR A 23 14.82 4.59 -1.01
C TYR A 23 13.77 3.46 -1.07
N GLU A 24 14.13 2.29 -0.53
CA GLU A 24 13.19 1.18 -0.33
C GLU A 24 12.21 1.55 0.80
N SER A 25 11.14 2.26 0.46
CA SER A 25 10.09 2.65 1.40
C SER A 25 8.69 2.45 0.84
N ASP A 26 7.69 2.58 1.72
CA ASP A 26 6.30 2.67 1.28
C ASP A 26 6.01 4.12 0.88
N LEU A 27 5.46 4.31 -0.33
CA LEU A 27 5.05 5.61 -0.85
C LEU A 27 3.56 5.80 -0.58
N TYR A 28 3.24 6.84 0.17
CA TYR A 28 1.87 7.16 0.58
C TYR A 28 1.32 8.29 -0.29
N TYR A 29 0.10 8.11 -0.78
CA TYR A 29 -0.62 9.09 -1.58
C TYR A 29 -1.93 9.41 -0.89
N LEU A 30 -2.17 10.68 -0.62
CA LEU A 30 -3.48 11.19 -0.21
C LEU A 30 -4.16 11.76 -1.45
N ASN A 31 -5.26 11.13 -1.86
CA ASN A 31 -5.94 11.30 -3.13
C ASN A 31 -4.99 11.00 -4.32
N LYS A 32 -4.24 12.00 -4.78
CA LYS A 32 -3.29 11.89 -5.90
C LYS A 32 -1.89 12.40 -5.57
N ASN A 33 -1.71 13.01 -4.40
CA ASN A 33 -0.47 13.67 -4.02
C ASN A 33 0.36 12.76 -3.13
N GLU A 34 1.64 12.61 -3.42
CA GLU A 34 2.57 11.91 -2.53
C GLU A 34 2.74 12.73 -1.23
N VAL A 35 2.66 12.06 -0.08
CA VAL A 35 2.70 12.70 1.23
C VAL A 35 3.57 11.94 2.21
N LEU A 36 4.12 12.65 3.18
CA LEU A 36 4.72 12.04 4.37
C LEU A 36 3.61 11.73 5.38
N LEU A 37 2.94 10.59 5.22
CA LEU A 37 1.74 10.28 6.01
C LEU A 37 1.99 10.36 7.52
N TYR A 38 3.15 9.94 8.03
CA TYR A 38 3.45 10.05 9.46
C TYR A 38 3.39 11.49 9.99
N LYS A 39 3.75 12.50 9.20
CA LYS A 39 3.64 13.92 9.59
C LYS A 39 2.18 14.33 9.70
N ILE A 40 1.35 13.87 8.76
CA ILE A 40 -0.10 14.10 8.78
C ILE A 40 -0.72 13.47 10.02
N LEU A 41 -0.38 12.22 10.34
CA LEU A 41 -0.92 11.52 11.51
C LEU A 41 -0.47 12.20 12.82
N ASN A 42 0.79 12.62 12.90
CA ASN A 42 1.32 13.36 14.06
C ASN A 42 0.66 14.73 14.23
N TRP A 43 0.37 15.43 13.14
CA TRP A 43 -0.35 16.69 13.19
C TRP A 43 -1.80 16.48 13.66
N TRP A 44 -2.48 15.48 13.10
CA TRP A 44 -3.88 15.19 13.39
C TRP A 44 -4.12 14.69 14.83
N SER A 45 -3.12 14.07 15.45
CA SER A 45 -3.19 13.58 16.83
C SER A 45 -3.14 14.68 17.90
N THR A 46 -2.77 15.91 17.55
CA THR A 46 -2.63 17.01 18.52
C THR A 46 -3.97 17.55 19.02
N VAL A 47 -4.00 18.08 20.24
CA VAL A 47 -5.22 18.65 20.87
C VAL A 47 -5.78 19.81 20.06
N ALA A 48 -4.92 20.65 19.46
CA ALA A 48 -5.33 21.77 18.61
C ALA A 48 -6.19 21.36 17.39
N HIS A 49 -6.15 20.08 17.00
CA HIS A 49 -6.85 19.56 15.84
C HIS A 49 -7.85 18.45 16.17
N GLU A 50 -8.33 18.38 17.42
CA GLU A 50 -9.27 17.35 17.87
C GLU A 50 -10.58 17.31 17.08
N ASN A 51 -11.05 18.47 16.62
CA ASN A 51 -12.29 18.62 15.84
C ASN A 51 -12.04 18.61 14.31
N SER A 52 -10.79 18.39 13.87
CA SER A 52 -10.47 18.37 12.44
C SER A 52 -10.97 17.09 11.78
N ASN A 53 -11.78 17.28 10.73
CA ASN A 53 -12.27 16.22 9.84
C ASN A 53 -11.55 16.25 8.47
N GLU A 54 -10.44 16.99 8.35
CA GLU A 54 -9.79 17.27 7.07
C GLU A 54 -9.44 16.01 6.28
N PHE A 55 -8.93 14.99 6.95
CA PHE A 55 -8.51 13.74 6.30
C PHE A 55 -9.60 12.68 6.24
N CYS A 56 -10.75 12.94 6.83
CA CYS A 56 -11.82 11.97 6.87
C CYS A 56 -12.32 11.65 5.46
N PHE A 57 -12.42 10.35 5.18
CA PHE A 57 -12.90 9.80 3.91
C PHE A 57 -12.07 10.15 2.68
N SER A 58 -10.89 10.74 2.89
CA SER A 58 -9.90 10.89 1.85
C SER A 58 -9.40 9.52 1.40
N ASP A 59 -9.16 9.40 0.10
CA ASP A 59 -8.59 8.19 -0.46
C ASP A 59 -7.10 8.14 -0.09
N ILE A 60 -6.66 7.06 0.54
CA ILE A 60 -5.25 6.76 0.71
C ILE A 60 -4.89 5.61 -0.22
N LYS A 61 -3.83 5.81 -0.98
CA LYS A 61 -3.12 4.74 -1.69
C LYS A 61 -1.72 4.61 -1.12
N VAL A 62 -1.29 3.39 -0.91
CA VAL A 62 0.08 3.04 -0.52
C VAL A 62 0.66 2.10 -1.55
N ARG A 63 1.90 2.34 -1.95
CA ARG A 63 2.66 1.42 -2.80
C ARG A 63 4.00 1.11 -2.19
N SER A 64 4.35 -0.17 -2.11
CA SER A 64 5.70 -0.59 -1.72
C SER A 64 6.66 -0.29 -2.86
N ASN A 65 7.70 0.49 -2.59
CA ASN A 65 8.89 0.58 -3.45
C ASN A 65 9.97 -0.44 -3.02
N LYS A 66 9.69 -1.24 -1.98
CA LYS A 66 10.59 -2.27 -1.47
C LYS A 66 10.61 -3.48 -2.38
N THR A 67 11.78 -4.07 -2.58
CA THR A 67 11.92 -5.33 -3.29
C THR A 67 11.16 -6.45 -2.58
N VAL A 68 10.36 -7.22 -3.32
CA VAL A 68 9.67 -8.39 -2.76
C VAL A 68 10.60 -9.60 -2.68
N ASP A 69 10.48 -10.36 -1.59
CA ASP A 69 11.04 -11.70 -1.41
C ASP A 69 10.04 -12.74 -1.95
N LEU A 70 10.56 -13.67 -2.75
CA LEU A 70 9.80 -14.77 -3.35
C LEU A 70 10.39 -16.09 -2.86
N LYS A 71 9.66 -16.79 -1.99
CA LYS A 71 10.05 -18.12 -1.50
C LYS A 71 9.11 -19.16 -2.05
N TYR A 72 9.65 -20.16 -2.74
CA TYR A 72 8.87 -21.23 -3.35
C TYR A 72 9.25 -22.60 -2.78
N ASP A 73 8.25 -23.32 -2.28
CA ASP A 73 8.38 -24.71 -1.89
C ASP A 73 7.89 -25.62 -3.03
N LYS A 74 8.83 -26.40 -3.59
CA LYS A 74 8.56 -27.33 -4.68
C LYS A 74 7.64 -28.49 -4.29
N LYS A 75 7.72 -28.98 -3.05
CA LYS A 75 6.94 -30.13 -2.57
C LYS A 75 5.49 -29.72 -2.37
N THR A 76 5.26 -28.60 -1.68
CA THR A 76 3.92 -28.12 -1.36
C THR A 76 3.31 -27.24 -2.46
N LYS A 77 4.10 -26.85 -3.47
CA LYS A 77 3.70 -25.93 -4.55
C LYS A 77 3.18 -24.59 -4.00
N ILE A 78 3.81 -24.11 -2.92
CA ILE A 78 3.46 -22.86 -2.25
C ILE A 78 4.47 -21.78 -2.64
N LEU A 79 3.97 -20.67 -3.17
CA LEU A 79 4.71 -19.44 -3.36
C LEU A 79 4.34 -18.45 -2.24
N LYS A 80 5.33 -18.08 -1.44
CA LYS A 80 5.25 -16.98 -0.48
C LYS A 80 5.84 -15.71 -1.12
N ILE A 81 5.06 -14.65 -1.14
CA ILE A 81 5.45 -13.30 -1.57
C ILE A 81 5.40 -12.41 -0.34
N SER A 82 6.51 -11.75 0.00
CA SER A 82 6.60 -10.88 1.18
C SER A 82 7.52 -9.70 0.91
N THR A 83 7.35 -8.61 1.64
CA THR A 83 8.35 -7.53 1.72
C THR A 83 9.31 -7.81 2.88
N LYS A 84 10.55 -7.31 2.80
CA LYS A 84 11.56 -7.44 3.87
C LYS A 84 11.05 -6.87 5.20
N GLU A 85 10.46 -5.68 5.12
CA GLU A 85 9.80 -5.01 6.22
C GLU A 85 8.29 -5.13 6.08
N LYS A 86 7.57 -4.81 7.14
CA LYS A 86 6.11 -4.78 7.11
C LYS A 86 5.62 -3.67 6.16
N PHE A 87 4.56 -4.00 5.42
CA PHE A 87 3.98 -3.16 4.38
C PHE A 87 2.80 -2.37 4.95
N ALA A 88 2.70 -1.10 4.55
CA ALA A 88 1.65 -0.17 4.91
C ALA A 88 1.54 0.07 6.42
N ASP A 89 2.67 0.20 7.12
CA ASP A 89 2.69 0.17 8.58
C ASP A 89 1.91 1.28 9.28
N LEU A 90 1.70 2.41 8.60
CA LEU A 90 0.90 3.54 9.09
C LEU A 90 -0.61 3.37 8.93
N ILE A 91 -1.07 2.26 8.33
CA ILE A 91 -2.48 2.00 8.03
C ILE A 91 -2.95 0.74 8.75
N SER A 92 -4.09 0.81 9.43
CA SER A 92 -4.80 -0.34 9.97
C SER A 92 -5.87 -0.82 9.00
N VAL A 93 -5.71 -2.04 8.49
CA VAL A 93 -6.58 -2.63 7.45
C VAL A 93 -7.61 -3.58 8.03
N PHE A 94 -7.19 -4.41 8.98
CA PHE A 94 -8.02 -5.47 9.56
C PHE A 94 -8.43 -5.07 10.98
N GLU A 95 -9.74 -5.02 11.22
CA GLU A 95 -10.31 -4.75 12.55
C GLU A 95 -9.88 -5.81 13.56
N ASN A 96 -9.99 -7.08 13.17
CA ASN A 96 -9.68 -8.22 14.03
C ASN A 96 -9.22 -9.42 13.17
N LYS A 97 -8.92 -10.55 13.83
CA LYS A 97 -8.42 -11.78 13.18
C LYS A 97 -9.41 -12.41 12.19
N ASN A 98 -10.70 -12.09 12.30
CA ASN A 98 -11.77 -12.63 11.46
C ASN A 98 -12.07 -11.75 10.24
N THR A 99 -11.49 -10.54 10.17
CA THR A 99 -11.58 -9.68 8.99
C THR A 99 -10.60 -10.16 7.92
N TYR A 100 -11.05 -10.25 6.67
CA TYR A 100 -10.23 -10.68 5.56
C TYR A 100 -10.54 -9.91 4.28
N LEU A 101 -9.54 -9.80 3.41
CA LEU A 101 -9.72 -9.40 2.02
C LEU A 101 -9.91 -10.65 1.17
N GLN A 102 -10.90 -10.64 0.28
CA GLN A 102 -11.19 -11.75 -0.63
C GLN A 102 -10.61 -11.47 -2.01
N SER A 103 -9.96 -12.47 -2.60
CA SER A 103 -9.49 -12.39 -3.99
C SER A 103 -10.67 -12.13 -4.94
N GLU A 104 -10.59 -11.02 -5.66
CA GLU A 104 -11.56 -10.58 -6.67
C GLU A 104 -11.05 -10.90 -8.08
N TYR A 105 -9.73 -10.84 -8.28
CA TYR A 105 -9.10 -11.05 -9.58
C TYR A 105 -7.78 -11.79 -9.46
N ILE A 106 -7.57 -12.77 -10.35
CA ILE A 106 -6.32 -13.50 -10.51
C ILE A 106 -5.98 -13.50 -11.99
N ASN A 107 -4.79 -13.01 -12.34
CA ASN A 107 -4.35 -12.98 -13.72
C ASN A 107 -3.91 -14.37 -14.18
N LYS A 108 -4.72 -14.99 -15.05
CA LYS A 108 -4.46 -16.33 -15.60
C LYS A 108 -3.22 -16.40 -16.49
N LYS A 109 -2.74 -15.26 -17.01
CA LYS A 109 -1.40 -15.19 -17.63
C LYS A 109 -0.37 -15.67 -16.63
N TYR A 110 -0.42 -15.18 -15.39
CA TYR A 110 0.57 -15.45 -14.33
C TYR A 110 0.28 -16.71 -13.50
N PHE A 111 -0.99 -17.05 -13.30
CA PHE A 111 -1.43 -18.16 -12.45
C PHE A 111 -2.60 -18.94 -13.07
N LYS A 112 -2.33 -20.12 -13.63
CA LYS A 112 -3.33 -20.97 -14.29
C LYS A 112 -4.26 -21.62 -13.26
N SER A 113 -3.69 -22.27 -12.26
CA SER A 113 -4.41 -23.13 -11.31
C SER A 113 -4.63 -22.51 -9.92
N LEU A 114 -4.25 -21.25 -9.73
CA LEU A 114 -4.50 -20.54 -8.48
C LEU A 114 -6.01 -20.28 -8.31
N THR A 115 -6.51 -20.55 -7.10
CA THR A 115 -7.90 -20.35 -6.70
C THR A 115 -8.05 -19.13 -5.81
N ASN A 116 -9.28 -18.62 -5.72
CA ASN A 116 -9.61 -17.49 -4.86
C ASN A 116 -9.31 -17.83 -3.40
N LYS A 117 -8.65 -16.89 -2.71
CA LYS A 117 -8.26 -17.04 -1.31
C LYS A 117 -8.63 -15.78 -0.53
N LYS A 118 -8.92 -15.97 0.75
CA LYS A 118 -9.02 -14.90 1.75
C LYS A 118 -7.65 -14.64 2.37
N ILE A 119 -7.32 -13.39 2.64
CA ILE A 119 -6.09 -12.97 3.32
C ILE A 119 -6.42 -12.07 4.51
N ASN A 120 -5.69 -12.24 5.61
CA ASN A 120 -5.76 -11.40 6.81
C ASN A 120 -4.40 -10.73 7.12
N ASN A 121 -3.49 -10.76 6.15
CA ASN A 121 -2.18 -10.12 6.22
C ASN A 121 -1.79 -9.67 4.80
N ILE A 122 -1.41 -8.40 4.67
CA ILE A 122 -1.02 -7.79 3.39
C ILE A 122 0.51 -7.73 3.20
N SER A 123 1.30 -7.97 4.25
CA SER A 123 2.77 -8.00 4.15
C SER A 123 3.32 -9.36 3.76
N THR A 124 2.49 -10.40 3.78
CA THR A 124 2.87 -11.75 3.39
C THR A 124 1.69 -12.48 2.75
N ILE A 125 1.87 -12.89 1.50
CA ILE A 125 0.87 -13.57 0.70
C ILE A 125 1.36 -14.97 0.36
N CYS A 126 0.60 -15.98 0.78
CA CYS A 126 0.89 -17.39 0.49
C CYS A 126 -0.09 -17.94 -0.55
N LEU A 127 0.42 -18.20 -1.74
CA LEU A 127 -0.30 -18.72 -2.90
C LEU A 127 -0.05 -20.23 -3.01
N LYS A 128 -1.12 -21.03 -3.03
CA LYS A 128 -1.05 -22.50 -3.20
C LYS A 128 -1.22 -22.86 -4.68
N ASN A 129 -0.79 -24.06 -5.06
CA ASN A 129 -0.93 -24.60 -6.42
C ASN A 129 -0.21 -23.76 -7.49
N VAL A 130 0.90 -23.11 -7.13
CA VAL A 130 1.74 -22.40 -8.08
C VAL A 130 2.75 -23.41 -8.64
N SER A 131 2.80 -23.55 -9.96
CA SER A 131 3.80 -24.40 -10.61
C SER A 131 5.19 -23.75 -10.58
N PHE A 132 6.22 -24.58 -10.70
CA PHE A 132 7.60 -24.09 -10.73
C PHE A 132 7.88 -23.14 -11.90
N ASN A 133 7.19 -23.33 -13.04
CA ASN A 133 7.32 -22.44 -14.20
C ASN A 133 6.68 -21.06 -13.95
N GLU A 134 5.53 -21.01 -13.28
CA GLU A 134 4.89 -19.75 -12.87
C GLU A 134 5.77 -19.00 -11.88
N TYR A 135 6.33 -19.70 -10.88
CA TYR A 135 7.32 -19.13 -9.97
C TYR A 135 8.54 -18.58 -10.70
N LYS A 136 9.16 -19.36 -11.60
CA LYS A 136 10.33 -18.92 -12.39
C LYS A 136 10.04 -17.64 -13.16
N ARG A 137 8.85 -17.53 -13.76
CA ARG A 137 8.45 -16.31 -14.47
C ARG A 137 8.35 -15.11 -13.53
N LEU A 138 7.69 -15.25 -12.38
CA LEU A 138 7.60 -14.17 -11.39
C LEU A 138 8.97 -13.77 -10.85
N ASN A 139 9.84 -14.75 -10.61
CA ASN A 139 11.19 -14.50 -10.10
C ASN A 139 12.05 -13.69 -11.07
N LYS A 140 11.86 -13.84 -12.39
CA LYS A 140 12.55 -13.03 -13.40
C LYS A 140 12.18 -11.54 -13.34
N ILE A 141 10.97 -11.23 -12.89
CA ILE A 141 10.45 -9.86 -12.82
C ILE A 141 10.31 -9.36 -11.37
N LYS A 142 10.94 -10.03 -10.40
CA LYS A 142 10.71 -9.79 -8.96
C LYS A 142 10.93 -8.33 -8.54
N ASN A 143 11.90 -7.65 -9.16
CA ASN A 143 12.24 -6.26 -8.86
C ASN A 143 11.17 -5.27 -9.36
N ASP A 144 10.28 -5.73 -10.23
CA ASP A 144 9.17 -4.93 -10.75
C ASP A 144 7.85 -5.27 -10.05
N ILE A 145 7.84 -6.20 -9.08
CA ILE A 145 6.63 -6.57 -8.35
C ILE A 145 6.47 -5.65 -7.14
N ALA A 146 5.30 -5.07 -6.97
CA ALA A 146 4.95 -4.30 -5.78
C ALA A 146 3.61 -4.70 -5.18
N PHE A 147 3.48 -4.39 -3.90
CA PHE A 147 2.23 -4.35 -3.18
C PHE A 147 1.63 -2.96 -3.27
N GLU A 148 0.32 -2.88 -3.47
CA GLU A 148 -0.45 -1.63 -3.46
C GLU A 148 -1.71 -1.83 -2.62
N LEU A 149 -1.98 -0.87 -1.73
CA LEU A 149 -3.15 -0.84 -0.85
C LEU A 149 -3.91 0.46 -1.11
N GLU A 150 -5.23 0.38 -1.22
CA GLU A 150 -6.12 1.51 -1.43
C GLU A 150 -7.32 1.40 -0.48
N GLY A 151 -7.77 2.52 0.05
CA GLY A 151 -8.95 2.59 0.90
C GLY A 151 -9.18 4.01 1.40
N LYS A 152 -10.18 4.17 2.27
CA LYS A 152 -10.58 5.47 2.82
C LYS A 152 -10.29 5.54 4.31
N ILE A 153 -9.84 6.70 4.77
CA ILE A 153 -9.63 6.95 6.20
C ILE A 153 -10.98 7.05 6.89
N VAL A 154 -11.16 6.26 7.95
CA VAL A 154 -12.34 6.32 8.82
C VAL A 154 -12.04 6.79 10.23
N GLY A 155 -10.77 7.02 10.54
CA GLY A 155 -10.32 7.62 11.79
C GLY A 155 -8.84 7.37 12.07
N LEU A 156 -8.36 7.89 13.19
CA LEU A 156 -7.03 7.68 13.76
C LEU A 156 -7.15 6.83 15.02
N LEU A 157 -6.50 5.67 15.06
CA LEU A 157 -6.58 4.75 16.20
C LEU A 157 -5.79 5.24 17.42
N SER A 158 -6.37 5.16 18.61
CA SER A 158 -5.76 5.66 19.86
C SER A 158 -4.43 4.98 20.21
N TYR A 159 -4.41 3.65 20.20
CA TYR A 159 -3.24 2.92 20.69
C TYR A 159 -2.11 2.78 19.68
N SER A 160 -2.42 2.85 18.39
CA SER A 160 -1.42 2.62 17.33
C SER A 160 -1.02 3.88 16.59
N GLY A 161 -1.78 4.97 16.70
CA GLY A 161 -1.58 6.19 15.93
C GLY A 161 -1.74 6.00 14.42
N LYS A 162 -2.34 4.89 13.98
CA LYS A 162 -2.52 4.56 12.56
C LYS A 162 -3.81 5.11 12.00
N ALA A 163 -3.79 5.49 10.73
CA ALA A 163 -5.02 5.70 9.98
C ALA A 163 -5.76 4.38 9.85
N SER A 164 -7.04 4.35 10.19
CA SER A 164 -7.88 3.17 10.05
C SER A 164 -8.62 3.18 8.72
N PHE A 165 -8.74 2.00 8.11
CA PHE A 165 -9.68 1.72 7.01
C PHE A 165 -10.92 0.93 7.48
N HIS A 166 -11.00 0.59 8.77
CA HIS A 166 -12.15 -0.11 9.38
C HIS A 166 -12.82 0.76 10.44
N SER A 167 -14.15 0.75 10.50
CA SER A 167 -14.96 1.69 11.31
C SER A 167 -15.04 1.34 12.80
N ARG A 168 -14.42 0.24 13.23
CA ARG A 168 -14.48 -0.27 14.61
C ARG A 168 -13.14 -0.18 15.31
N GLY A 169 -13.15 0.02 16.62
CA GLY A 169 -11.97 0.18 17.46
C GLY A 169 -11.98 1.50 18.22
N ASP A 170 -10.97 1.69 19.07
CA ASP A 170 -10.82 2.91 19.85
C ASP A 170 -10.07 3.96 19.03
N PHE A 171 -10.74 5.08 18.79
CA PHE A 171 -10.25 6.17 17.96
C PHE A 171 -9.84 7.37 18.80
N LEU A 172 -8.67 7.90 18.50
CA LEU A 172 -8.22 9.21 18.98
C LEU A 172 -8.94 10.31 18.21
N ARG A 173 -9.16 10.08 16.90
CA ARG A 173 -9.95 10.95 16.02
C ARG A 173 -10.91 10.07 15.24
N THR A 174 -12.21 10.29 15.45
CA THR A 174 -13.27 9.52 14.78
C THR A 174 -13.83 10.35 13.64
N CYS A 175 -13.89 9.79 12.44
CA CYS A 175 -14.56 10.47 11.34
C CYS A 175 -16.08 10.48 11.53
N PRO A 176 -16.76 11.57 11.12
CA PRO A 176 -18.19 11.70 11.33
C PRO A 176 -18.96 10.63 10.56
N LYS A 177 -19.93 9.95 11.19
CA LYS A 177 -20.68 8.88 10.54
C LYS A 177 -21.33 9.37 9.23
N LYS A 178 -21.03 8.69 8.12
CA LYS A 178 -21.74 8.86 6.85
C LYS A 178 -22.48 7.56 6.53
N ILE A 179 -23.80 7.66 6.43
CA ILE A 179 -24.71 6.51 6.31
C ILE A 179 -24.56 5.81 4.95
N ASP A 180 -24.17 6.54 3.90
CA ASP A 180 -24.17 6.00 2.52
C ASP A 180 -22.77 5.73 1.94
N GLN A 181 -21.71 5.87 2.76
CA GLN A 181 -20.34 5.79 2.24
C GLN A 181 -19.77 4.38 2.36
N LYS A 182 -19.44 3.79 1.21
CA LYS A 182 -18.73 2.50 1.14
C LYS A 182 -17.25 2.69 1.49
N PHE A 183 -16.76 1.89 2.42
CA PHE A 183 -15.36 1.87 2.86
C PHE A 183 -14.64 0.65 2.29
N ASP A 184 -14.61 0.62 0.96
CA ASP A 184 -13.99 -0.45 0.22
C ASP A 184 -12.46 -0.42 0.39
N ILE A 185 -11.87 -1.59 0.62
CA ILE A 185 -10.42 -1.76 0.75
C ILE A 185 -9.94 -2.62 -0.41
N GLY A 186 -9.00 -2.09 -1.20
CA GLY A 186 -8.35 -2.80 -2.29
C GLY A 186 -6.90 -3.11 -1.98
N PHE A 187 -6.48 -4.36 -2.15
CA PHE A 187 -5.06 -4.73 -2.09
C PHE A 187 -4.67 -5.43 -3.39
N LYS A 188 -3.55 -5.05 -3.99
CA LYS A 188 -3.08 -5.56 -5.27
C LYS A 188 -1.62 -6.01 -5.17
N ILE A 189 -1.31 -7.07 -5.90
CA ILE A 189 0.05 -7.42 -6.29
C ILE A 189 0.14 -7.13 -7.79
N LEU A 190 1.08 -6.29 -8.21
CA LEU A 190 1.16 -5.80 -9.58
C LEU A 190 2.60 -5.62 -10.06
N ASN A 191 2.78 -5.56 -11.38
CA ASN A 191 4.01 -5.11 -12.01
C ASN A 191 4.03 -3.58 -12.09
N ILE A 192 4.99 -2.91 -11.45
CA ILE A 192 5.04 -1.44 -11.40
C ILE A 192 5.37 -0.80 -12.74
N LYS A 193 6.10 -1.49 -13.62
CA LYS A 193 6.47 -0.99 -14.94
C LYS A 193 5.32 -1.12 -15.92
N THR A 194 4.73 -2.30 -16.04
CA THR A 194 3.66 -2.59 -17.01
C THR A 194 2.26 -2.25 -16.50
N LYS A 195 2.12 -2.00 -15.19
CA LYS A 195 0.83 -1.83 -14.49
C LYS A 195 -0.07 -3.06 -14.53
N GLU A 196 0.42 -4.20 -15.02
CA GLU A 196 -0.33 -5.45 -15.01
C GLU A 196 -0.57 -5.91 -13.57
N ILE A 197 -1.84 -6.08 -13.20
CA ILE A 197 -2.22 -6.67 -11.92
C ILE A 197 -2.04 -8.19 -12.01
N PHE A 198 -1.41 -8.78 -11.01
CA PHE A 198 -1.31 -10.23 -10.88
C PHE A 198 -2.45 -10.80 -10.06
N ILE A 199 -2.75 -10.17 -8.93
CA ILE A 199 -3.85 -10.54 -8.03
C ILE A 199 -4.44 -9.27 -7.42
N LYS A 200 -5.77 -9.21 -7.30
CA LYS A 200 -6.50 -8.16 -6.56
C LYS A 200 -7.35 -8.81 -5.47
N TYR A 201 -7.27 -8.28 -4.27
CA TYR A 201 -8.10 -8.60 -3.13
C TYR A 201 -8.95 -7.39 -2.75
N PHE A 202 -10.13 -7.66 -2.21
CA PHE A 202 -11.11 -6.65 -1.89
C PHE A 202 -11.91 -7.01 -0.63
N SER A 203 -12.23 -6.01 0.20
CA SER A 203 -13.32 -6.10 1.18
C SER A 203 -14.42 -5.12 0.79
N LYS A 204 -15.66 -5.60 0.76
CA LYS A 204 -16.84 -4.76 0.81
C LYS A 204 -17.20 -4.56 2.27
N ASN A 205 -16.89 -3.38 2.81
CA ASN A 205 -17.43 -3.00 4.10
C ASN A 205 -18.77 -2.30 3.84
N ASN A 206 -19.86 -2.93 4.27
CA ASN A 206 -21.17 -2.30 4.39
C ASN A 206 -21.22 -1.41 5.63
#